data_AF-A0A109LGB5-F1
#
_entry.id   AF-A0A109LGB5-F1
#
_cell.length_a   1.000
_cell.length_b   1.000
_cell.length_c   1.000
_cell.angle_alpha   90.00
_cell.angle_beta   90.00
_cell.angle_gamma   90.00
#
_symmetry.space_group_name_H-M   'P 1'
#
loop_
_entity.id
_entity.type
_entity.pdbx_description
1 polymer ?
#
loop_
_entity_poly.entity_id
_entity_poly.type
_entity_poly.pdbx_seq_one_letter_code
_entity_poly.pdbx_strand_id
1 'polypeptide(L)'
;MGSTDISDSMPHIQSGDMRLLAVFSEQRLDEPEMKDIPTAKEQGYDIVWPVVRGFYLGPKVSDADYAWWKDAFDKLLASEEFAKLRDQRELFPFAMTGQELDTYVKKQVADYKVLAKEFGLIQ
;
A
#
# COMPACT_ATOMS: atom_id res chain seq x y z
N MET A 1 6.50 -15.68 -10.26
CA MET A 1 6.63 -14.52 -9.36
C MET A 1 5.22 -14.00 -9.14
N GLY A 2 4.51 -14.51 -8.13
CA GLY A 2 3.18 -13.99 -7.79
C GLY A 2 3.37 -12.80 -6.87
N SER A 3 2.92 -11.61 -7.26
CA SER A 3 2.71 -10.52 -6.30
C SER A 3 1.37 -10.77 -5.63
N THR A 4 1.36 -11.58 -4.59
CA THR A 4 0.19 -11.77 -3.72
C THR A 4 0.32 -10.85 -2.52
N ASP A 5 -0.79 -10.29 -2.07
CA ASP A 5 -0.81 -9.55 -0.82
C ASP A 5 -0.34 -10.47 0.31
N ILE A 6 0.41 -9.91 1.25
CA ILE A 6 1.03 -10.69 2.34
C ILE A 6 -0.02 -11.43 3.17
N SER A 7 -1.17 -10.80 3.40
CA SER A 7 -2.31 -11.39 4.12
C SER A 7 -2.86 -12.65 3.43
N ASP A 8 -2.80 -12.75 2.10
CA ASP A 8 -3.24 -13.94 1.36
C ASP A 8 -2.19 -15.07 1.41
N SER A 9 -0.93 -14.71 1.65
CA SER A 9 0.20 -15.66 1.64
C SER A 9 0.50 -16.21 3.05
N MET A 10 0.01 -15.55 4.09
CA MET A 10 0.30 -15.86 5.50
C MET A 10 -0.04 -17.30 5.92
N PRO A 11 -1.21 -17.87 5.56
CA PRO A 11 -1.54 -19.26 5.92
C PRO A 11 -0.56 -20.27 5.30
N HIS A 12 -0.08 -20.01 4.07
CA HIS A 12 0.86 -20.88 3.38
C HIS A 12 2.28 -20.78 3.94
N ILE A 13 2.68 -19.60 4.40
CA ILE A 13 3.96 -19.38 5.09
C ILE A 13 3.98 -20.13 6.43
N GLN A 14 2.91 -19.99 7.23
CA GLN A 14 2.78 -20.69 8.51
C GLN A 14 2.73 -22.22 8.33
N SER A 15 2.15 -22.72 7.24
CA SER A 15 2.13 -24.16 6.91
C SER A 15 3.48 -24.72 6.44
N GLY A 16 4.45 -23.87 6.12
CA GLY A 16 5.78 -24.26 5.62
C GLY A 16 5.85 -24.54 4.11
N ASP A 17 4.73 -24.45 3.40
CA ASP A 17 4.65 -24.67 1.94
C ASP A 17 5.24 -23.51 1.13
N MET A 18 5.41 -22.34 1.75
CA MET A 18 5.97 -21.14 1.12
C MET A 18 7.00 -20.45 2.00
N ARG A 19 8.10 -19.98 1.40
CA ARG A 19 9.13 -19.16 2.07
C ARG A 19 9.18 -17.77 1.45
N LEU A 20 8.96 -16.73 2.25
CA LEU A 20 9.19 -15.35 1.83
C LEU A 20 10.68 -15.06 1.72
N LEU A 21 11.09 -14.41 0.63
CA LEU A 21 12.51 -14.09 0.36
C LEU A 21 12.83 -12.61 0.56
N ALA A 22 11.87 -11.73 0.27
CA ALA A 22 12.03 -10.29 0.41
C ALA A 22 10.66 -9.65 0.62
N VAL A 23 10.61 -8.60 1.42
CA VAL A 23 9.48 -7.67 1.47
C VAL A 23 9.81 -6.42 0.66
N PHE A 24 8.89 -5.97 -0.19
CA PHE A 24 9.03 -4.74 -0.99
C PHE A 24 8.49 -3.52 -0.24
N SER A 25 8.91 -3.34 1.01
CA SER A 25 8.57 -2.21 1.88
C SER A 25 9.83 -1.42 2.26
N GLU A 26 9.68 -0.17 2.67
CA GLU A 26 10.83 0.64 3.12
C GLU A 26 11.46 0.09 4.41
N GLN A 27 10.62 -0.43 5.30
CA GLN A 27 10.97 -0.98 6.60
C GLN A 27 10.46 -2.41 6.73
N ARG A 28 11.07 -3.21 7.61
CA ARG A 28 10.58 -4.55 7.93
C ARG A 28 9.18 -4.47 8.52
N LEU A 29 8.43 -5.56 8.41
CA LEU A 29 7.08 -5.65 8.96
C LEU A 29 7.18 -5.91 10.47
N ASP A 30 6.37 -5.20 11.25
CA ASP A 30 6.40 -5.25 12.72
C ASP A 30 5.78 -6.55 13.29
N GLU A 31 5.18 -7.38 12.44
CA GLU A 31 4.58 -8.65 12.84
C GLU A 31 5.64 -9.64 13.33
N PRO A 32 5.49 -10.25 14.53
CA PRO A 32 6.49 -11.13 15.13
C PRO A 32 6.99 -12.24 14.20
N GLU A 33 6.09 -12.77 13.37
CA GLU A 33 6.36 -13.88 12.44
C GLU A 33 7.10 -13.42 11.17
N MET A 34 7.18 -12.11 10.91
CA MET A 34 7.75 -11.52 9.70
C MET A 34 9.01 -10.68 9.96
N LYS A 35 9.40 -10.46 11.22
CA LYS A 35 10.57 -9.64 11.61
C LYS A 35 11.91 -10.15 11.04
N ASP A 36 12.01 -11.45 10.81
CA ASP A 36 13.21 -12.08 10.27
C ASP A 36 13.32 -11.97 8.74
N ILE A 37 12.27 -11.52 8.06
CA ILE A 37 12.24 -11.41 6.61
C ILE A 37 12.91 -10.08 6.21
N PRO A 38 14.03 -10.11 5.46
CA PRO A 38 14.70 -8.89 5.04
C PRO A 38 13.89 -8.13 3.98
N THR A 39 14.03 -6.81 3.94
CA THR A 39 13.48 -6.03 2.82
C THR A 39 14.35 -6.19 1.57
N ALA A 40 13.80 -5.95 0.38
CA ALA A 40 14.61 -5.92 -0.85
C ALA A 40 15.73 -4.87 -0.77
N LYS A 41 15.46 -3.76 -0.07
CA LYS A 41 16.42 -2.67 0.16
C LYS A 41 17.62 -3.12 1.00
N GLU A 42 17.39 -3.89 2.06
CA GLU A 42 18.46 -4.50 2.87
C GLU A 42 19.30 -5.49 2.07
N GLN A 43 18.74 -6.07 1.00
CA GLN A 43 19.43 -6.99 0.08
C GLN A 43 20.15 -6.26 -1.07
N GLY A 44 20.15 -4.92 -1.09
CA GLY A 44 20.84 -4.11 -2.10
C GLY A 44 19.99 -3.77 -3.33
N TYR A 45 18.69 -4.09 -3.32
CA TYR A 45 17.76 -3.71 -4.38
C TYR A 45 16.86 -2.57 -3.90
N ASP A 46 16.95 -1.39 -4.50
CA ASP A 46 16.10 -0.24 -4.16
C ASP A 46 14.68 -0.41 -4.75
N ILE A 47 13.98 -1.44 -4.28
CA ILE A 47 12.65 -1.83 -4.72
C ILE A 47 11.70 -1.65 -3.55
N VAL A 48 10.82 -0.66 -3.68
CA VAL A 48 9.74 -0.38 -2.74
C VAL A 48 8.44 -0.37 -3.54
N TRP A 49 7.55 -1.32 -3.23
CA TRP A 49 6.28 -1.51 -3.93
C TRP A 49 5.14 -1.68 -2.92
N PRO A 50 4.69 -0.58 -2.27
CA PRO A 50 3.52 -0.62 -1.43
C PRO A 50 2.26 -0.79 -2.28
N VAL A 51 1.43 -1.79 -1.95
CA VAL A 51 0.10 -1.93 -2.54
C VAL A 51 -0.85 -0.99 -1.81
N VAL A 52 -1.06 0.20 -2.36
CA VAL A 52 -1.99 1.18 -1.80
C VAL A 52 -3.41 0.93 -2.34
N ARG A 53 -4.39 0.88 -1.43
CA ARG A 53 -5.81 0.78 -1.76
C ARG A 53 -6.50 2.06 -1.31
N GLY A 54 -7.36 2.62 -2.16
CA GLY A 54 -8.04 3.88 -1.86
C GLY A 54 -9.27 4.11 -2.72
N PHE A 55 -9.93 5.24 -2.47
CA PHE A 55 -11.11 5.69 -3.20
C PHE A 55 -10.75 6.91 -4.04
N TYR A 56 -11.33 6.99 -5.24
CA TYR A 56 -11.26 8.18 -6.10
C TYR A 56 -12.67 8.68 -6.38
N LEU A 57 -12.80 10.00 -6.50
CA LEU A 57 -14.04 10.66 -6.89
C LEU A 57 -13.99 11.03 -8.37
N GLY A 58 -15.17 11.11 -9.00
CA GLY A 58 -15.28 11.49 -10.40
C GLY A 58 -14.83 12.94 -10.65
N PRO A 59 -14.34 13.25 -11.86
CA PRO A 59 -13.77 14.57 -12.18
C PRO A 59 -14.78 15.73 -12.18
N LYS A 60 -16.08 15.44 -12.05
CA LYS A 60 -17.18 16.42 -12.07
C LYS A 60 -17.95 16.48 -10.73
N VAL A 61 -17.38 15.91 -9.67
CA VAL A 61 -17.98 16.01 -8.33
C VAL A 61 -17.96 17.47 -7.88
N SER A 62 -18.99 17.90 -7.15
CA SER A 62 -19.00 19.27 -6.63
C SER A 62 -17.97 19.43 -5.50
N ASP A 63 -17.47 20.65 -5.28
CA ASP A 63 -16.55 20.91 -4.16
C ASP A 63 -17.17 20.57 -2.80
N ALA A 64 -18.49 20.76 -2.67
CA ALA A 64 -19.25 20.43 -1.46
C ALA A 64 -19.27 18.92 -1.21
N ASP A 65 -19.53 18.11 -2.24
CA ASP A 65 -19.52 16.65 -2.14
C ASP A 65 -18.10 16.12 -1.90
N TYR A 66 -17.10 16.72 -2.54
CA TYR A 66 -15.69 16.40 -2.30
C TYR A 66 -15.30 16.63 -0.84
N ALA A 67 -15.64 17.82 -0.30
CA ALA A 67 -15.37 18.16 1.08
C ALA A 67 -16.08 17.20 2.06
N TRP A 68 -17.34 16.86 1.77
CA TRP A 68 -18.10 15.91 2.58
C TRP A 68 -17.42 14.53 2.64
N TRP A 69 -16.99 13.99 1.49
CA TRP A 69 -16.29 12.71 1.44
C TRP A 69 -14.94 12.76 2.15
N LYS A 70 -14.16 13.82 1.92
CA LYS A 70 -12.88 14.00 2.60
C LYS A 70 -13.08 14.00 4.12
N ASP A 71 -14.02 14.78 4.62
CA ASP A 71 -14.28 14.87 6.07
C ASP A 71 -14.82 13.55 6.64
N ALA A 72 -15.61 12.80 5.87
CA ALA A 72 -16.06 11.47 6.27
C ALA A 72 -14.90 10.48 6.39
N PHE A 73 -13.97 10.48 5.43
CA PHE A 73 -12.77 9.63 5.49
C PHE A 73 -11.81 10.07 6.60
N ASP A 74 -11.60 11.37 6.81
CA ASP A 74 -10.75 11.87 7.90
C ASP A 74 -11.28 11.42 9.27
N LYS A 75 -12.61 11.48 9.49
CA LYS A 75 -13.25 10.97 10.70
C LYS A 75 -13.10 9.46 10.85
N LEU A 76 -13.26 8.71 9.76
CA LEU A 76 -13.11 7.25 9.76
C LEU A 76 -11.67 6.86 10.12
N LEU A 77 -10.69 7.48 9.47
CA LEU A 77 -9.26 7.23 9.69
C LEU A 77 -8.81 7.61 11.10
N ALA A 78 -9.46 8.61 11.72
CA ALA A 78 -9.22 8.99 13.10
C ALA A 78 -9.91 8.07 14.14
N SER A 79 -10.77 7.13 13.73
CA SER A 79 -11.50 6.28 14.65
C SER A 79 -10.67 5.07 15.13
N GLU A 80 -10.68 4.83 16.44
CA GLU A 80 -9.99 3.68 17.03
C GLU A 80 -10.58 2.34 16.57
N GLU A 81 -11.88 2.30 16.29
CA GLU A 81 -12.54 1.10 15.77
C GLU A 81 -12.02 0.73 14.38
N PHE A 82 -11.86 1.72 13.50
CA PHE A 82 -11.23 1.50 12.21
C PHE A 82 -9.77 1.08 12.34
N ALA A 83 -9.02 1.68 13.27
CA ALA A 83 -7.64 1.26 13.54
C ALA A 83 -7.56 -0.21 13.95
N LYS A 84 -8.44 -0.67 14.86
CA LYS A 84 -8.54 -2.09 15.26
C LYS A 84 -8.90 -3.00 14.09
N LEU A 85 -9.89 -2.63 13.28
CA LEU A 85 -10.29 -3.41 12.09
C LEU A 85 -9.17 -3.48 11.04
N ARG A 86 -8.41 -2.40 10.89
CA ARG A 86 -7.25 -2.32 10.00
C ARG A 86 -6.14 -3.26 10.47
N ASP A 87 -5.80 -3.21 11.76
CA ASP A 87 -4.78 -4.07 12.36
C ASP A 87 -5.17 -5.56 12.29
N GLN A 88 -6.45 -5.90 12.53
CA GLN A 88 -6.98 -7.27 12.38
C GLN A 88 -6.85 -7.83 10.96
N ARG A 89 -6.71 -6.97 9.96
CA ARG A 89 -6.55 -7.37 8.55
C ARG A 89 -5.11 -7.24 8.08
N GLU A 90 -4.17 -7.02 9.00
CA GLU A 90 -2.73 -6.85 8.71
C GLU A 90 -2.46 -5.73 7.69
N LEU A 91 -3.35 -4.72 7.66
CA LEU A 91 -3.21 -3.57 6.78
C LEU A 91 -2.39 -2.50 7.49
N PHE A 92 -1.30 -2.05 6.89
CA PHE A 92 -0.51 -0.97 7.48
C PHE A 92 -1.25 0.37 7.41
N PRO A 93 -1.06 1.28 8.39
CA PRO A 93 -1.70 2.58 8.38
C PRO A 93 -1.12 3.41 7.23
N PHE A 94 -1.91 3.55 6.17
CA PHE A 94 -1.61 4.44 5.04
C PHE A 94 -2.77 5.42 4.87
N ALA A 95 -2.80 6.42 5.74
CA ALA A 95 -3.88 7.40 5.85
C ALA A 95 -3.49 8.69 5.12
N MET A 96 -3.92 8.83 3.86
CA MET A 96 -3.77 10.06 3.09
C MET A 96 -5.13 10.42 2.47
N THR A 97 -5.52 11.68 2.58
CA THR A 97 -6.74 12.20 1.95
C THR A 97 -6.44 13.51 1.23
N GLY A 98 -7.39 13.97 0.41
CA GLY A 98 -7.29 15.30 -0.18
C GLY A 98 -6.13 15.47 -1.16
N GLN A 99 -5.44 16.60 -1.04
CA GLN A 99 -4.31 16.99 -1.89
C GLN A 99 -3.06 16.12 -1.70
N GLU A 100 -2.87 15.58 -0.49
CA GLU A 100 -1.75 14.67 -0.21
C GLU A 100 -1.89 13.38 -1.02
N LEU A 101 -3.08 12.79 -1.00
CA LEU A 101 -3.40 11.61 -1.80
C LEU A 101 -3.27 11.88 -3.30
N ASP A 102 -3.79 13.02 -3.79
CA ASP A 102 -3.65 13.41 -5.20
C ASP A 102 -2.18 13.55 -5.63
N THR A 103 -1.36 14.18 -4.79
CA THR A 103 0.08 14.32 -5.05
C THR A 103 0.78 12.97 -5.07
N TYR A 104 0.48 12.10 -4.11
CA TYR A 104 1.02 10.75 -4.03
C TYR A 104 0.66 9.92 -5.28
N VAL A 105 -0.62 9.90 -5.67
CA VAL A 105 -1.09 9.17 -6.86
C VAL A 105 -0.43 9.69 -8.13
N LYS A 106 -0.32 11.01 -8.31
CA LYS A 106 0.36 11.60 -9.47
C LYS A 106 1.83 11.23 -9.54
N LYS A 107 2.52 11.22 -8.39
CA LYS A 107 3.91 10.76 -8.29
C LYS A 107 4.03 9.29 -8.68
N GLN A 108 3.21 8.42 -8.09
CA GLN A 108 3.20 6.99 -8.41
C GLN A 108 2.95 6.74 -9.90
N VAL A 109 1.95 7.41 -10.51
CA VAL A 109 1.68 7.29 -11.94
C VAL A 109 2.86 7.76 -12.80
N ALA A 110 3.57 8.82 -12.39
CA ALA A 110 4.77 9.28 -13.10
C ALA A 110 5.90 8.25 -12.99
N ASP A 111 6.17 7.73 -11.79
CA ASP A 111 7.20 6.73 -11.54
C ASP A 111 6.91 5.43 -12.33
N TYR A 112 5.66 4.95 -12.32
CA TYR A 112 5.23 3.79 -13.11
C TYR A 112 5.36 4.02 -14.61
N LYS A 113 5.12 5.24 -15.12
CA LYS A 113 5.32 5.54 -16.55
C LYS A 113 6.80 5.49 -16.94
N VAL A 114 7.69 5.97 -16.07
CA VAL A 114 9.15 5.87 -16.30
C VAL A 114 9.56 4.41 -16.35
N LEU A 115 9.18 3.63 -15.33
CA LEU A 115 9.47 2.19 -15.27
C LEU A 115 8.91 1.44 -16.48
N ALA A 116 7.64 1.67 -16.84
CA ALA A 116 7.01 1.00 -17.98
C ALA A 116 7.71 1.34 -19.32
N LYS A 117 8.26 2.56 -19.45
CA LYS A 117 9.09 2.93 -20.60
C LYS A 117 10.46 2.25 -20.57
N GLU A 118 11.12 2.20 -19.41
CA GLU A 118 12.41 1.51 -19.24
C GLU A 118 12.30 -0.01 -19.48
N PHE A 119 11.18 -0.62 -19.10
CA PHE A 119 10.87 -2.02 -19.36
C PHE A 119 10.28 -2.28 -20.75
N GLY A 120 10.09 -1.26 -21.59
CA GLY A 120 9.58 -1.39 -22.96
C GLY A 120 8.10 -1.81 -23.06
N LEU A 121 7.32 -1.63 -21.99
CA LEU A 121 5.90 -1.99 -21.93
C LEU A 121 4.98 -0.93 -22.55
N ILE A 122 5.47 0.30 -22.69
CA ILE A 122 4.79 1.40 -23.38
C ILE A 122 5.81 2.16 -24.26
N GLN A 123 5.39 2.52 -25.48
CA GLN A 123 6.17 3.36 -26.42
C GLN A 123 5.93 4.85 -26.16
#